data_AF-A0A6S7F6P3-F1
#
_entry.id   AF-A0A6S7F6P3-F1
#
_cell.length_a   1.000
_cell.length_b   1.000
_cell.length_c   1.000
_cell.angle_alpha   90.00
_cell.angle_beta   90.00
_cell.angle_gamma   90.00
#
_symmetry.space_group_name_H-M   'P 1'
#
loop_
_entity.id
_entity.type
_entity.pdbx_description
1 polymer ?
#
loop_
_entity_poly.entity_id
_entity_poly.type
_entity_poly.pdbx_seq_one_letter_code
_entity_poly.pdbx_strand_id
1 'polypeptide(L)'
;MSNHFFKTLHNGHAITVNLGWDRPMGHFFLVIPKPVELLDTDPDADDDGEFGGDFLYSNLYERNPFGLDLDYFRGVLHRLGITLPESMYVEVLADRRNNVGNRLVTHQADGTFSEHPI
;
A
#
# COMPACT_ATOMS: atom_id res chain seq x y z
N MET A 1 -3.10 -1.66 -13.33
CA MET A 1 -2.11 -1.31 -12.31
C MET A 1 -1.14 -2.47 -12.08
N SER A 2 0.13 -2.21 -11.71
CA SER A 2 0.97 -3.22 -11.05
C SER A 2 0.76 -3.14 -9.55
N ASN A 3 0.71 -4.29 -8.88
CA ASN A 3 0.51 -4.39 -7.43
C ASN A 3 1.70 -5.11 -6.80
N HIS A 4 2.31 -4.46 -5.81
CA HIS A 4 3.38 -5.02 -5.00
C HIS A 4 2.87 -5.15 -3.57
N PHE A 5 2.88 -6.38 -3.06
CA PHE A 5 2.41 -6.71 -1.73
C PHE A 5 3.57 -7.00 -0.79
N PHE A 6 3.48 -6.49 0.42
CA PHE A 6 4.38 -6.85 1.51
C PHE A 6 3.59 -7.09 2.79
N LYS A 7 3.77 -8.27 3.38
CA LYS A 7 3.14 -8.64 4.65
C LYS A 7 4.08 -8.28 5.79
N THR A 8 3.56 -7.59 6.80
CA THR A 8 4.33 -7.16 7.97
C THR A 8 3.44 -7.05 9.20
N LEU A 9 4.03 -6.66 10.33
CA LEU A 9 3.32 -6.37 11.57
C LEU A 9 3.27 -4.86 11.79
N HIS A 10 2.11 -4.37 12.22
CA HIS A 10 1.92 -3.01 12.71
C HIS A 10 1.17 -3.08 14.04
N ASN A 11 1.80 -2.57 15.11
CA ASN A 11 1.28 -2.64 16.49
C ASN A 11 0.85 -4.05 16.93
N GLY A 12 1.56 -5.08 16.49
CA GLY A 12 1.27 -6.49 16.80
C GLY A 12 0.24 -7.16 15.89
N HIS A 13 -0.43 -6.41 15.02
CA HIS A 13 -1.39 -6.94 14.06
C HIS A 13 -0.76 -7.18 12.69
N ALA A 14 -1.13 -8.29 12.06
CA ALA A 14 -0.71 -8.57 10.69
C ALA A 14 -1.41 -7.64 9.70
N ILE A 15 -0.61 -6.95 8.89
CA ILE A 15 -1.08 -6.06 7.83
C ILE A 15 -0.46 -6.47 6.49
N THR A 16 -1.13 -6.06 5.41
CA THR A 16 -0.58 -6.17 4.05
C THR A 16 -0.51 -4.78 3.46
N VAL A 17 0.68 -4.36 3.07
CA VAL A 17 0.90 -3.12 2.32
C VAL A 17 0.80 -3.42 0.84
N ASN A 18 -0.04 -2.67 0.12
CA ASN A 18 -0.10 -2.68 -1.34
C ASN A 18 0.40 -1.34 -1.89
N LEU A 19 1.52 -1.35 -2.60
CA LEU A 19 2.11 -0.21 -3.29
C LEU A 19 2.20 -0.54 -4.77
N GLY A 20 1.98 0.44 -5.66
CA GLY A 20 2.12 0.14 -7.09
C GLY A 20 1.98 1.33 -8.02
N TRP A 21 1.97 1.01 -9.31
CA TRP A 21 1.80 1.95 -10.41
C TRP A 21 0.50 1.70 -11.16
N ASP A 22 -0.36 2.70 -11.27
CA ASP A 22 -1.53 2.65 -12.14
C ASP A 22 -1.19 3.20 -13.53
N ARG A 23 -0.95 2.30 -14.50
CA ARG A 23 -0.66 2.67 -15.89
C ARG A 23 -1.78 3.51 -16.55
N PRO A 24 -3.07 3.10 -16.52
CA PRO A 24 -4.15 3.92 -17.07
C PRO A 24 -4.26 5.32 -16.47
N MET A 25 -4.10 5.45 -15.14
CA MET A 25 -4.31 6.71 -14.43
C MET A 25 -3.01 7.53 -14.26
N GLY A 26 -1.85 6.92 -14.49
CA GLY A 26 -0.54 7.59 -14.50
C GLY A 26 -0.04 8.04 -13.13
N HIS A 27 -0.38 7.34 -12.05
CA HIS A 27 0.05 7.69 -10.69
C HIS A 27 0.49 6.46 -9.88
N PHE A 28 1.29 6.72 -8.85
CA PHE A 28 1.55 5.73 -7.81
C PHE A 28 0.36 5.65 -6.85
N PHE A 29 0.18 4.52 -6.17
CA PHE A 29 -0.84 4.37 -5.15
C PHE A 29 -0.29 3.59 -3.96
N LEU A 30 -0.85 3.82 -2.78
CA LEU A 30 -0.55 3.08 -1.56
C LEU A 30 -1.86 2.81 -0.82
N VAL A 31 -2.09 1.55 -0.50
CA VAL A 31 -3.26 1.09 0.26
C VAL A 31 -2.80 0.12 1.33
N ILE A 32 -3.30 0.32 2.55
CA ILE A 32 -3.07 -0.54 3.71
C ILE A 32 -4.43 -0.76 4.37
N PRO A 33 -5.09 -1.90 4.10
CA PRO A 33 -6.34 -2.25 4.78
C PRO A 33 -6.12 -2.38 6.29
N LYS A 34 -7.18 -2.11 7.08
CA LYS A 34 -7.16 -2.45 8.52
C LYS A 34 -7.00 -3.96 8.69
N PRO A 35 -6.29 -4.41 9.74
CA PRO A 35 -6.36 -5.80 10.16
C PRO A 35 -7.81 -6.20 10.41
N VAL A 36 -8.19 -7.43 10.05
CA VAL A 36 -9.57 -7.94 10.25
C VAL A 36 -10.01 -7.83 11.71
N GLU A 37 -9.06 -7.95 12.63
CA GLU A 37 -9.27 -7.83 14.09
C GLU A 37 -9.66 -6.41 14.54
N LEU A 38 -9.39 -5.40 13.72
CA LEU A 38 -9.68 -3.97 13.97
C LEU A 38 -10.75 -3.41 13.04
N LEU A 39 -11.39 -4.26 12.22
CA LEU A 39 -12.55 -3.85 11.43
C LEU A 39 -13.76 -3.76 12.36
N ASP A 40 -14.53 -2.68 12.21
CA ASP A 40 -15.79 -2.53 12.92
C ASP A 40 -16.76 -3.59 12.40
N THR A 41 -17.14 -4.54 13.26
CA THR A 41 -18.07 -5.62 12.91
C THR A 41 -19.53 -5.14 12.91
N ASP A 42 -19.77 -3.91 13.33
CA ASP A 42 -21.09 -3.28 13.37
C ASP A 42 -21.22 -2.30 12.19
N PRO A 43 -22.03 -2.63 11.16
CA PRO A 43 -22.20 -1.78 9.99
C PRO A 43 -22.96 -0.47 10.26
N ASP A 44 -23.56 -0.32 11.45
CA ASP A 44 -24.28 0.89 11.89
C ASP A 44 -23.45 1.71 12.90
N ALA A 45 -22.21 1.32 13.21
CA ALA A 45 -21.32 2.15 14.00
C ALA A 45 -20.95 3.41 13.19
N ASP A 46 -21.53 4.55 13.60
CA ASP A 46 -20.80 5.78 13.91
C ASP A 46 -19.29 5.70 13.58
N ASP A 47 -18.89 5.83 12.32
CA ASP A 47 -17.49 5.80 11.87
C ASP A 47 -16.80 7.14 12.26
N ASP A 48 -16.76 7.41 13.57
CA ASP A 48 -16.39 8.69 14.18
C ASP A 48 -14.98 8.70 14.78
N GLY A 49 -14.25 7.58 14.64
CA GLY A 49 -12.84 7.48 15.04
C GLY A 49 -11.90 8.27 14.12
N GLU A 50 -10.72 8.60 14.63
CA GLU A 50 -9.63 9.30 13.88
C GLU A 50 -9.23 8.58 12.57
N PHE A 51 -9.63 7.31 12.41
CA PHE A 51 -9.39 6.45 11.25
C PHE A 51 -10.69 5.84 10.70
N GLY A 52 -11.80 6.59 10.72
CA GLY A 52 -13.10 6.06 10.32
C GLY A 52 -13.09 5.45 8.90
N GLY A 53 -13.11 4.12 8.80
CA GLY A 53 -13.08 3.39 7.52
C GLY A 53 -12.20 2.13 7.50
N ASP A 54 -12.33 1.33 6.44
CA ASP A 54 -11.72 -0.01 6.31
C ASP A 54 -10.18 -0.03 6.13
N PHE A 55 -9.51 1.12 6.23
CA PHE A 55 -8.10 1.29 5.86
C PHE A 55 -7.30 1.98 6.97
N LEU A 56 -6.10 1.46 7.26
CA LEU A 56 -5.07 2.20 7.99
C LEU A 56 -4.52 3.36 7.15
N TYR A 57 -4.46 3.15 5.84
CA TYR A 57 -4.09 4.19 4.88
C TYR A 57 -4.68 3.87 3.51
N SER A 58 -5.20 4.91 2.85
CA SER A 58 -5.50 4.87 1.42
C SER A 58 -5.13 6.22 0.84
N ASN A 59 -4.34 6.23 -0.23
CA ASN A 59 -3.99 7.48 -0.91
C ASN A 59 -5.24 8.22 -1.42
N LEU A 60 -6.38 7.55 -1.58
CA LEU A 60 -7.65 8.16 -2.00
C LEU A 60 -8.24 9.13 -0.98
N TYR A 61 -7.86 9.03 0.30
CA TYR A 61 -8.29 9.98 1.34
C TYR A 61 -7.39 11.21 1.45
N GLU A 62 -6.34 11.30 0.63
CA GLU A 62 -5.45 12.45 0.57
C GLU A 62 -6.07 13.58 -0.24
N ARG A 63 -5.64 14.82 0.04
CA ARG A 63 -6.13 16.01 -0.67
C ARG A 63 -5.80 16.00 -2.17
N ASN A 64 -4.67 15.40 -2.55
CA ASN A 64 -4.25 15.24 -3.95
C ASN A 64 -3.87 13.77 -4.22
N PRO A 65 -4.87 12.87 -4.31
CA PRO A 65 -4.66 11.42 -4.23
C PRO A 65 -3.83 10.84 -5.39
N PHE A 66 -3.77 11.55 -6.51
CA PHE A 66 -3.11 11.10 -7.76
C PHE A 66 -1.79 11.83 -8.04
N GLY A 67 -1.42 12.82 -7.22
CA GLY A 67 -0.18 13.60 -7.41
C GLY A 67 0.94 13.21 -6.44
N LEU A 68 0.84 12.05 -5.79
CA LEU A 68 1.78 11.58 -4.79
C LEU A 68 2.86 10.71 -5.42
N ASP A 69 4.07 10.79 -4.88
CA ASP A 69 5.23 10.02 -5.32
C ASP A 69 5.70 9.01 -4.26
N LEU A 70 6.74 8.24 -4.60
CA LEU A 70 7.29 7.24 -3.69
C LEU A 70 7.94 7.84 -2.44
N ASP A 71 8.45 9.07 -2.51
CA ASP A 71 9.05 9.76 -1.36
C ASP A 71 7.97 10.18 -0.37
N TYR A 72 6.82 10.66 -0.86
CA TYR A 72 5.64 10.91 -0.05
C TYR A 72 5.18 9.64 0.67
N PHE A 73 5.03 8.54 -0.07
CA PHE A 73 4.60 7.27 0.51
C PHE A 73 5.61 6.69 1.50
N ARG A 74 6.92 6.85 1.26
CA ARG A 74 7.95 6.51 2.24
C ARG A 74 7.77 7.32 3.53
N GLY A 75 7.45 8.60 3.42
CA GLY A 75 7.12 9.46 4.57
C GLY A 75 5.88 9.00 5.33
N VAL A 76 4.79 8.62 4.64
CA VAL A 76 3.59 8.03 5.25
C VAL A 76 3.93 6.77 6.02
N LEU A 77 4.62 5.81 5.38
CA LEU A 77 4.99 4.54 5.98
C LEU A 77 5.89 4.74 7.20
N HIS A 78 6.85 5.68 7.13
CA HIS A 78 7.69 6.03 8.26
C HIS A 78 6.87 6.60 9.44
N ARG A 79 5.88 7.48 9.19
CA ARG A 79 4.98 7.99 10.24
C ARG A 79 4.14 6.88 10.88
N LEU A 80 3.76 5.87 10.09
CA LEU A 80 3.06 4.68 10.57
C LEU A 80 4.01 3.64 11.21
N GLY A 81 5.31 3.89 11.26
CA GLY A 81 6.29 2.92 11.78
C GLY A 81 6.43 1.64 10.93
N ILE A 82 6.01 1.69 9.67
CA ILE A 82 6.07 0.56 8.73
C ILE A 82 7.31 0.71 7.85
N THR A 83 8.14 -0.33 7.81
CA THR A 83 9.31 -0.38 6.93
C THR A 83 9.08 -1.40 5.82
N LEU A 84 9.24 -0.97 4.56
CA LEU A 84 9.20 -1.85 3.39
C LEU A 84 10.62 -2.23 2.96
N PRO A 85 10.81 -3.41 2.34
CA PRO A 85 12.08 -3.74 1.70
C PRO A 85 12.36 -2.77 0.55
N GLU A 86 13.63 -2.31 0.42
CA GLU A 86 14.01 -1.34 -0.62
C GLU A 86 13.71 -1.84 -2.04
N SER A 87 13.78 -3.17 -2.26
CA SER A 87 13.45 -3.80 -3.54
C SER A 87 12.02 -3.50 -4.01
N MET A 88 11.08 -3.29 -3.09
CA MET A 88 9.70 -2.93 -3.43
C MET A 88 9.60 -1.54 -4.05
N TYR A 89 10.33 -0.55 -3.53
CA TYR A 89 10.39 0.78 -4.14
C TYR A 89 11.09 0.74 -5.51
N VAL A 90 12.17 -0.02 -5.62
CA VAL A 90 12.92 -0.19 -6.87
C VAL A 90 12.03 -0.78 -7.97
N GLU A 91 11.30 -1.85 -7.68
CA GLU A 91 10.41 -2.51 -8.64
C GLU A 91 9.24 -1.61 -9.05
N VAL A 92 8.58 -0.93 -8.11
CA VAL A 92 7.47 -0.02 -8.42
C VAL A 92 7.94 1.17 -9.27
N LEU A 93 9.14 1.70 -8.98
CA LEU A 93 9.74 2.76 -9.79
C LEU A 93 10.09 2.26 -11.20
N ALA A 94 10.57 1.02 -11.33
CA ALA A 94 10.85 0.40 -12.62
C ALA A 94 9.55 0.21 -13.43
N ASP A 95 8.46 -0.21 -12.81
CA ASP A 95 7.15 -0.31 -13.46
C ASP A 95 6.66 1.03 -13.99
N ARG A 96 6.80 2.09 -13.20
CA ARG A 96 6.49 3.45 -13.65
C ARG A 96 7.36 3.88 -14.84
N ARG A 97 8.67 3.60 -14.81
CA ARG A 97 9.60 3.96 -15.89
C ARG A 97 9.30 3.23 -17.20
N ASN A 98 8.93 1.95 -17.11
CA ASN A 98 8.61 1.12 -18.26
C ASN A 98 7.13 1.13 -18.62
N ASN A 99 6.32 1.90 -17.89
CA ASN A 99 4.87 1.97 -17.99
C ASN A 99 4.19 0.60 -17.96
N VAL A 100 4.62 -0.25 -17.02
CA VAL A 100 4.14 -1.62 -16.85
C VAL A 100 2.97 -1.63 -15.87
N GLY A 101 1.91 -2.34 -16.23
CA GLY A 101 0.82 -2.68 -15.34
C GLY A 101 0.50 -4.15 -15.47
N ASN A 102 -0.56 -4.61 -14.79
CA ASN A 102 -0.98 -6.01 -14.82
C ASN A 102 0.16 -6.93 -14.33
N ARG A 103 0.81 -6.51 -13.24
CA ARG A 103 1.80 -7.30 -12.51
C ARG A 103 1.31 -7.51 -11.08
N LEU A 104 1.60 -8.69 -10.53
CA LEU A 104 1.24 -9.07 -9.17
C LEU A 104 2.50 -9.63 -8.50
N VAL A 105 3.08 -8.88 -7.56
CA VAL A 105 4.35 -9.22 -6.93
C VAL A 105 4.20 -9.29 -5.43
N THR A 106 4.81 -10.29 -4.79
CA THR A 106 4.92 -10.38 -3.33
C THR A 106 6.38 -10.24 -2.93
N HIS A 107 6.66 -9.26 -2.07
CA HIS A 107 7.99 -9.01 -1.52
C HIS A 107 8.18 -9.70 -0.18
N GLN A 108 9.43 -10.03 0.13
CA GLN A 108 9.89 -10.56 1.41
C GLN A 108 10.83 -9.57 2.10
N ALA A 109 10.99 -9.74 3.42
CA ALA A 109 11.78 -8.81 4.23
C ALA A 109 13.28 -8.84 3.90
N ASP A 110 13.78 -9.93 3.31
CA ASP A 110 15.15 -10.07 2.83
C ASP A 110 15.40 -9.38 1.48
N GLY A 111 14.37 -8.74 0.91
CA GLY A 111 14.43 -8.05 -0.37
C GLY A 111 14.13 -8.93 -1.59
N THR A 112 13.97 -10.24 -1.41
CA THR A 112 13.51 -11.12 -2.49
C THR A 112 12.04 -10.89 -2.80
N PHE A 113 11.60 -11.29 -4.00
CA PHE A 113 10.20 -11.20 -4.39
C PHE A 113 9.83 -12.32 -5.36
N SER A 114 8.53 -12.61 -5.42
CA SER A 114 7.93 -13.55 -6.37
C SER A 114 6.82 -12.86 -7.16
N GLU A 115 6.83 -13.03 -8.48
CA GLU A 115 5.75 -12.58 -9.36
C GLU A 115 4.75 -13.71 -9.61
N HIS A 116 3.46 -13.35 -9.67
CA HIS A 116 2.35 -14.28 -9.79
C HIS A 116 1.57 -14.03 -11.09
N PRO A 117 0.96 -15.07 -11.68
CA PRO A 117 0.10 -14.92 -12.84
C PRO A 117 -1.17 -14.12 -12.49
N ILE A 118 -1.73 -13.46 -13.50
CA ILE A 118 -2.92 -12.60 -13.46
C ILE A 118 -4.00 -13.09 -14.42
#